data_AF-A0A431HTM8-F1
#
_entry.id   AF-A0A431HTM8-F1
#
_cell.length_a   1.000
_cell.length_b   1.000
_cell.length_c   1.000
_cell.angle_alpha   90.00
_cell.angle_beta   90.00
_cell.angle_gamma   90.00
#
_symmetry.space_group_name_H-M   'P 1'
#
loop_
_entity.id
_entity.type
_entity.pdbx_description
1 polymer ?
#
loop_
_entity_poly.entity_id
_entity_poly.type
_entity_poly.pdbx_seq_one_letter_code
_entity_poly.pdbx_strand_id
1 'polypeptide(L)'
;MTTPPADGELQTLQREVQRLLGRCLLCLQQYERLIKALVAHHEIDGPVDALESSRAKRIANVAGKTLGNLVSQLLGSYLVSEEADTSDEITARTASDTVSFGMRMQLSMSADDYARIESGLKELVQLRNSLVHHFMDQHDLWSLEGCQGAHDALLAACSRIDQHFEQLRGWAVQMDQVRKLMAEFVQSNAGYDLIVNGIAPDETVYWPAAGIVHELRNAARELAVDGWTPVAVAGRWIADRDPEQQPVKYGCSSWRQVVHESRQF
;
A
#
# COMPACT_ATOMS: atom_id res chain seq x y z
N MET A 1 -34.52 21.92 47.73
CA MET A 1 -35.27 21.82 46.47
C MET A 1 -34.91 20.49 45.85
N THR A 2 -35.80 19.51 45.97
CA THR A 2 -35.69 18.17 45.37
C THR A 2 -36.11 18.27 43.91
N THR A 3 -35.17 18.02 42.99
CA THR A 3 -35.47 17.88 41.56
C THR A 3 -36.50 16.76 41.38
N PRO A 4 -37.58 16.94 40.60
CA PRO A 4 -38.56 15.88 40.40
C PRO A 4 -37.91 14.65 39.76
N PRO A 5 -38.36 13.42 40.08
CA PRO A 5 -37.70 12.19 39.66
C PRO A 5 -37.54 12.06 38.14
N ALA A 6 -38.49 12.58 37.36
CA ALA A 6 -38.43 12.61 35.90
C ALA A 6 -37.27 13.46 35.34
N ASP A 7 -36.92 14.57 36.01
CA ASP A 7 -35.78 15.42 35.60
C ASP A 7 -34.44 14.73 35.92
N GLY A 8 -34.39 13.90 36.96
CA GLY A 8 -33.20 13.11 37.31
C GLY A 8 -32.95 11.96 36.33
N GLU A 9 -34.02 11.29 35.89
CA GLU A 9 -33.95 10.23 34.88
C GLU A 9 -33.50 10.78 33.52
N LEU A 10 -34.09 11.91 33.08
CA LEU A 10 -33.71 12.56 31.84
C LEU A 10 -32.24 12.99 31.85
N GLN A 11 -31.77 13.63 32.93
CA GLN A 11 -30.37 14.03 33.05
C GLN A 11 -29.41 12.83 33.04
N THR A 12 -29.80 11.70 33.63
CA THR A 12 -29.00 10.48 33.62
C THR A 12 -28.87 9.94 32.20
N LEU A 13 -29.99 9.89 31.46
CA LEU A 13 -30.01 9.40 30.08
C LEU A 13 -29.25 10.33 29.13
N GLN A 14 -29.36 11.65 29.29
CA GLN A 14 -28.58 12.64 28.55
C GLN A 14 -27.06 12.43 28.72
N ARG A 15 -26.59 12.20 29.95
CA ARG A 15 -25.17 11.91 30.21
C ARG A 15 -24.72 10.63 29.53
N GLU A 16 -25.56 9.61 29.52
CA GLU A 16 -25.24 8.35 28.86
C GLU A 16 -25.18 8.51 27.34
N VAL A 17 -26.12 9.24 26.74
CA VAL A 17 -26.08 9.60 25.31
C VAL A 17 -24.79 10.36 24.97
N GLN A 18 -24.41 11.36 25.78
CA GLN A 18 -23.15 12.11 25.58
C GLN A 18 -21.92 11.20 25.67
N ARG A 19 -21.89 10.28 26.64
CA ARG A 19 -20.81 9.30 26.82
C ARG A 19 -20.70 8.37 25.62
N LEU A 20 -21.82 7.85 25.13
CA LEU A 20 -21.87 6.96 23.97
C LEU A 20 -21.50 7.68 22.68
N LEU A 21 -21.96 8.91 22.47
CA LEU A 21 -21.55 9.74 21.34
C LEU A 21 -20.03 9.95 21.35
N GLY A 22 -19.46 10.31 22.51
CA GLY A 22 -18.01 10.41 22.68
C GLY A 22 -17.27 9.11 22.35
N ARG A 23 -17.80 7.96 22.79
CA ARG A 23 -17.24 6.64 22.43
C ARG A 23 -17.26 6.41 20.93
N CYS A 24 -18.38 6.62 20.24
CA CYS A 24 -18.46 6.36 18.81
C CYS A 24 -17.53 7.31 18.01
N LEU A 25 -17.38 8.57 18.44
CA LEU A 25 -16.41 9.50 17.85
C LEU A 25 -14.96 9.04 18.03
N LEU A 26 -14.59 8.54 19.22
CA LEU A 26 -13.26 7.98 19.46
C LEU A 26 -13.00 6.73 18.61
N CYS A 27 -13.97 5.83 18.48
CA CYS A 27 -13.85 4.66 17.61
C CYS A 27 -13.67 5.08 16.13
N LEU A 28 -14.41 6.07 15.65
CA LEU A 28 -14.24 6.63 14.30
C LEU A 28 -12.86 7.27 14.11
N GLN A 29 -12.33 7.98 15.11
CA GLN A 29 -10.98 8.52 15.05
C GLN A 29 -9.90 7.43 15.00
N GLN A 30 -10.08 6.32 15.74
CA GLN A 30 -9.18 5.17 15.67
C GLN A 30 -9.22 4.52 14.29
N TYR A 31 -10.42 4.34 13.73
CA TYR A 31 -10.61 3.87 12.36
C TYR A 31 -9.90 4.78 11.35
N GLU A 32 -10.11 6.10 11.45
CA GLU A 32 -9.50 7.08 10.54
C GLU A 32 -7.96 7.06 10.64
N ARG A 33 -7.40 6.93 11.85
CA ARG A 33 -5.95 6.79 12.03
C ARG A 33 -5.40 5.52 11.36
N LEU A 34 -6.11 4.41 11.47
CA LEU A 34 -5.67 3.14 10.89
C LEU A 34 -5.77 3.14 9.36
N ILE A 35 -6.86 3.65 8.78
CA ILE A 35 -7.01 3.72 7.33
C ILE A 35 -6.00 4.72 6.72
N LYS A 36 -5.66 5.81 7.44
CA LYS A 36 -4.56 6.71 7.04
C LYS A 36 -3.24 5.95 6.94
N ALA A 37 -2.89 5.16 7.96
CA ALA A 37 -1.66 4.37 7.92
C ALA A 37 -1.66 3.37 6.75
N LEU A 38 -2.79 2.72 6.50
CA LEU A 38 -2.92 1.76 5.40
C LEU A 38 -2.77 2.43 4.02
N VAL A 39 -3.53 3.51 3.77
CA VAL A 39 -3.47 4.27 2.50
C VAL A 39 -2.09 4.91 2.28
N ALA A 40 -1.43 5.38 3.34
CA ALA A 40 -0.11 5.98 3.26
C ALA A 40 1.03 4.97 2.96
N HIS A 41 0.83 3.68 3.26
CA HIS A 41 1.92 2.70 3.23
C HIS A 41 1.70 1.50 2.31
N HIS A 42 0.54 1.37 1.67
CA HIS A 42 0.31 0.29 0.70
C HIS A 42 1.08 0.47 -0.61
N GLU A 43 1.60 1.67 -0.88
CA GLU A 43 2.32 1.98 -2.12
C GLU A 43 3.47 2.95 -1.85
N ILE A 44 4.60 2.68 -2.50
CA ILE A 44 5.76 3.56 -2.57
C ILE A 44 6.31 3.49 -3.99
N ASP A 45 6.54 4.64 -4.60
CA ASP A 45 7.12 4.72 -5.93
C ASP A 45 7.97 5.99 -6.07
N GLY A 46 9.06 5.87 -6.81
CA GLY A 46 9.85 7.01 -7.26
C GLY A 46 11.33 6.68 -7.49
N PRO A 47 12.12 7.71 -7.85
CA PRO A 47 13.57 7.62 -7.91
C PRO A 47 14.15 7.12 -6.59
N VAL A 48 15.16 6.24 -6.63
CA VAL A 48 15.76 5.64 -5.42
C VAL A 48 16.33 6.69 -4.48
N ASP A 49 16.95 7.73 -5.02
CA ASP A 49 17.51 8.87 -4.29
C ASP A 49 16.46 9.79 -3.65
N ALA A 50 15.23 9.79 -4.17
CA ALA A 50 14.11 10.60 -3.67
C ALA A 50 13.04 9.78 -2.91
N LEU A 51 13.23 8.48 -2.75
CA LEU A 51 12.18 7.54 -2.32
C LEU A 51 11.62 7.88 -0.93
N GLU A 52 12.49 8.19 0.04
CA GLU A 52 12.06 8.61 1.39
C GLU A 52 11.30 9.95 1.38
N SER A 53 11.70 10.88 0.51
CA SER A 53 10.98 12.16 0.35
C SER A 53 9.60 11.97 -0.27
N SER A 54 9.48 11.08 -1.27
CA SER A 54 8.19 10.69 -1.85
C SER A 54 7.28 10.02 -0.82
N ARG A 55 7.84 9.13 0.01
CA ARG A 55 7.13 8.49 1.13
C ARG A 55 6.62 9.52 2.14
N ALA A 56 7.47 10.45 2.58
CA ALA A 56 7.10 11.51 3.52
C ALA A 56 5.97 12.42 2.97
N LYS A 57 6.05 12.80 1.69
CA LYS A 57 5.00 13.58 1.01
C LYS A 57 3.66 12.83 0.99
N ARG A 58 3.66 11.52 0.73
CA ARG A 58 2.45 10.69 0.75
C ARG A 58 1.81 10.66 2.14
N ILE A 59 2.63 10.45 3.19
CA ILE A 59 2.15 10.46 4.58
C ILE A 59 1.51 11.82 4.91
N ALA A 60 2.17 12.93 4.56
CA ALA A 60 1.66 14.27 4.80
C ALA A 60 0.35 14.54 4.04
N ASN A 61 0.25 14.10 2.78
CA ASN A 61 -0.95 14.21 1.97
C ASN A 61 -2.14 13.45 2.59
N VAL A 62 -1.89 12.24 3.09
CA VAL A 62 -2.93 11.39 3.71
C VAL A 62 -3.36 11.89 5.09
N ALA A 63 -2.46 12.51 5.85
CA ALA A 63 -2.73 13.00 7.21
C ALA A 63 -3.92 13.98 7.28
N GLY A 64 -4.06 14.86 6.29
CA GLY A 64 -5.11 15.88 6.22
C GLY A 64 -6.45 15.40 5.65
N LYS A 65 -6.55 14.14 5.19
CA LYS A 65 -7.76 13.64 4.52
C LYS A 65 -8.81 13.20 5.52
N THR A 66 -10.07 13.43 5.16
CA THR A 66 -11.25 12.94 5.90
C THR A 66 -11.52 11.48 5.58
N LEU A 67 -12.27 10.80 6.45
CA LEU A 67 -12.73 9.42 6.24
C LEU A 67 -13.30 9.17 4.83
N GLY A 68 -14.12 10.07 4.29
CA GLY A 68 -14.69 9.92 2.95
C GLY A 68 -13.61 9.87 1.86
N ASN A 69 -12.63 10.78 1.90
CA ASN A 69 -11.52 10.79 0.94
C ASN A 69 -10.61 9.55 1.07
N LEU A 70 -10.45 9.05 2.31
CA LEU A 70 -9.65 7.86 2.59
C LEU A 70 -10.33 6.60 2.07
N VAL A 71 -11.65 6.48 2.24
CA VAL A 71 -12.45 5.38 1.68
C VAL A 71 -12.36 5.37 0.15
N SER A 72 -12.50 6.52 -0.52
CA SER A 72 -12.35 6.59 -1.98
C SER A 72 -10.96 6.15 -2.46
N GLN A 73 -9.90 6.53 -1.73
CA GLN A 73 -8.55 6.08 -2.06
C GLN A 73 -8.35 4.59 -1.80
N LEU A 74 -8.88 4.08 -0.70
CA LEU A 74 -8.80 2.66 -0.38
C LEU A 74 -9.44 1.81 -1.50
N LEU A 75 -10.63 2.18 -1.94
CA LEU A 75 -11.38 1.49 -3.00
C LEU A 75 -10.73 1.61 -4.39
N GLY A 76 -10.00 2.69 -4.65
CA GLY A 76 -9.39 2.93 -5.96
C GLY A 76 -7.92 2.51 -6.10
N SER A 77 -7.25 2.09 -5.02
CA SER A 77 -5.82 1.74 -5.06
C SER A 77 -5.43 0.48 -4.29
N TYR A 78 -6.07 0.24 -3.14
CA TYR A 78 -5.74 -0.90 -2.28
C TYR A 78 -6.65 -2.11 -2.52
N LEU A 79 -7.96 -1.90 -2.62
CA LEU A 79 -8.94 -2.97 -2.86
C LEU A 79 -9.10 -3.18 -4.37
N VAL A 80 -8.97 -4.42 -4.82
CA VAL A 80 -9.10 -4.78 -6.24
C VAL A 80 -10.07 -5.96 -6.37
N SER A 81 -10.92 -5.92 -7.39
CA SER A 81 -11.76 -7.07 -7.76
C SER A 81 -10.99 -7.99 -8.70
N GLU A 82 -11.05 -9.30 -8.51
CA GLU A 82 -10.37 -10.29 -9.36
C GLU A 82 -10.74 -10.20 -10.86
N GLU A 83 -11.90 -9.62 -11.18
CA GLU A 83 -12.36 -9.42 -12.57
C GLU A 83 -11.82 -8.13 -13.20
N ALA A 84 -11.28 -7.21 -12.38
CA ALA A 84 -10.57 -6.05 -12.90
C ALA A 84 -9.18 -6.51 -13.32
N ASP A 85 -8.99 -6.65 -14.64
CA ASP A 85 -7.69 -6.93 -15.26
C ASP A 85 -6.59 -6.16 -14.52
N THR A 86 -5.70 -6.87 -13.83
CA THR A 86 -4.47 -6.32 -13.24
C THR A 86 -3.43 -6.01 -14.33
N SER A 87 -3.91 -5.71 -15.54
CA SER A 87 -3.14 -5.19 -16.67
C SER A 87 -3.18 -3.66 -16.67
N ASP A 88 -3.03 -3.05 -15.49
CA ASP A 88 -2.33 -1.78 -15.49
C ASP A 88 -0.87 -2.15 -15.70
N GLU A 89 -0.46 -2.00 -16.97
CA GLU A 89 0.92 -1.95 -17.39
C GLU A 89 1.78 -1.42 -16.24
N ILE A 90 2.85 -2.15 -15.89
CA ILE A 90 4.06 -1.49 -15.45
C ILE A 90 4.34 -0.53 -16.59
N THR A 91 3.77 0.68 -16.53
CA THR A 91 3.84 1.68 -17.58
C THR A 91 5.32 1.82 -17.75
N ALA A 92 5.84 1.39 -18.91
CA ALA A 92 7.26 1.39 -19.17
C ALA A 92 7.71 2.82 -18.91
N ARG A 93 8.27 3.06 -17.72
CA ARG A 93 8.66 4.41 -17.31
C ARG A 93 9.67 4.79 -18.35
N THR A 94 9.32 5.81 -19.13
CA THR A 94 10.16 6.39 -20.16
C THR A 94 11.59 6.45 -19.66
N ALA A 95 12.53 5.95 -20.46
CA ALA A 95 13.96 5.91 -20.19
C ALA A 95 14.42 7.23 -19.56
N SER A 96 14.46 7.22 -18.24
CA SER A 96 15.03 8.25 -17.38
C SER A 96 16.34 7.65 -16.91
N ASP A 97 17.43 8.40 -16.99
CA ASP A 97 18.75 7.96 -16.51
C ASP A 97 18.76 7.67 -14.99
N THR A 98 17.66 7.95 -14.28
CA THR A 98 17.51 7.67 -12.84
C THR A 98 16.81 6.35 -12.58
N VAL A 99 17.47 5.48 -11.80
CA VAL A 99 16.89 4.23 -11.28
C VAL A 99 15.68 4.54 -10.41
N SER A 100 14.56 3.89 -10.70
CA SER A 100 13.31 4.06 -9.96
C SER A 100 12.87 2.76 -9.30
N PHE A 101 12.30 2.87 -8.12
CA PHE A 101 11.74 1.74 -7.37
C PHE A 101 10.24 1.97 -7.19
N GLY A 102 9.45 0.93 -7.42
CA GLY A 102 8.01 0.92 -7.20
C GLY A 102 7.59 -0.36 -6.49
N MET A 103 6.77 -0.22 -5.46
CA MET A 103 6.11 -1.32 -4.76
C MET A 103 4.67 -0.90 -4.47
N ARG A 104 3.72 -1.74 -4.86
CA ARG A 104 2.30 -1.59 -4.56
C ARG A 104 1.76 -2.90 -3.99
N MET A 105 1.04 -2.80 -2.90
CA MET A 105 0.34 -3.91 -2.25
C MET A 105 -1.16 -3.69 -2.40
N GLN A 106 -1.85 -4.72 -2.85
CA GLN A 106 -3.28 -4.72 -3.11
C GLN A 106 -3.93 -5.95 -2.49
N LEU A 107 -5.19 -5.81 -2.10
CA LEU A 107 -6.03 -6.88 -1.61
C LEU A 107 -7.05 -7.24 -2.67
N SER A 108 -6.84 -8.38 -3.33
CA SER A 108 -7.76 -8.94 -4.31
C SER A 108 -8.90 -9.69 -3.62
N MET A 109 -10.10 -9.59 -4.19
CA MET A 109 -11.31 -10.29 -3.72
C MET A 109 -12.32 -10.48 -4.84
N SER A 110 -13.33 -11.31 -4.58
CA SER A 110 -14.46 -11.49 -5.50
C SER A 110 -15.21 -10.18 -5.75
N ALA A 111 -15.89 -10.07 -6.89
CA ALA A 111 -16.73 -8.92 -7.22
C ALA A 111 -17.85 -8.69 -6.16
N ASP A 112 -18.46 -9.79 -5.67
CA ASP A 112 -19.48 -9.74 -4.63
C ASP A 112 -18.93 -9.20 -3.29
N ASP A 113 -17.74 -9.65 -2.89
CA ASP A 113 -17.10 -9.16 -1.67
C ASP A 113 -16.71 -7.69 -1.80
N TYR A 114 -16.20 -7.28 -2.97
CA TYR A 114 -15.87 -5.89 -3.26
C TYR A 114 -17.10 -4.98 -3.13
N ALA A 115 -18.21 -5.33 -3.80
CA ALA A 115 -19.44 -4.55 -3.75
C ALA A 115 -20.01 -4.45 -2.32
N ARG A 116 -19.97 -5.55 -1.56
CA ARG A 116 -20.38 -5.57 -0.14
C ARG A 116 -19.51 -4.65 0.71
N ILE A 117 -18.20 -4.69 0.53
CA ILE A 117 -17.25 -3.83 1.25
C ILE A 117 -17.44 -2.36 0.88
N GLU A 118 -17.59 -2.06 -0.41
CA GLU A 118 -17.84 -0.71 -0.89
C GLU A 118 -19.11 -0.12 -0.25
N SER A 119 -20.21 -0.87 -0.23
CA SER A 119 -21.45 -0.45 0.45
C SER A 119 -21.21 -0.19 1.93
N GLY A 120 -20.56 -1.11 2.62
CA GLY A 120 -20.26 -0.97 4.05
C GLY A 120 -19.38 0.24 4.38
N LEU A 121 -18.39 0.55 3.54
CA LEU A 121 -17.54 1.74 3.72
C LEU A 121 -18.32 3.03 3.46
N LYS A 122 -19.22 3.06 2.46
CA LYS A 122 -20.12 4.20 2.22
C LYS A 122 -21.07 4.42 3.40
N GLU A 123 -21.63 3.35 3.95
CA GLU A 123 -22.45 3.39 5.18
C GLU A 123 -21.67 3.95 6.36
N LEU A 124 -20.40 3.56 6.55
CA LEU A 124 -19.55 4.10 7.62
C LEU A 124 -19.31 5.62 7.47
N VAL A 125 -19.10 6.11 6.24
CA VAL A 125 -18.97 7.54 5.96
C VAL A 125 -20.27 8.28 6.27
N GLN A 126 -21.42 7.72 5.86
CA GLN A 126 -22.73 8.28 6.19
C GLN A 126 -22.96 8.32 7.70
N LEU A 127 -22.65 7.22 8.41
CA LEU A 127 -22.75 7.13 9.86
C LEU A 127 -21.93 8.21 10.56
N ARG A 128 -20.66 8.39 10.14
CA ARG A 128 -19.80 9.47 10.66
C ARG A 128 -20.43 10.84 10.45
N ASN A 129 -20.99 11.10 9.27
CA ASN A 129 -21.60 12.40 8.97
C ASN A 129 -22.88 12.62 9.77
N SER A 130 -23.72 11.59 9.93
CA SER A 130 -24.92 11.66 10.78
C SER A 130 -24.55 11.98 12.22
N LEU A 131 -23.58 11.25 12.81
CA LEU A 131 -23.14 11.48 14.19
C LEU A 131 -22.54 12.87 14.44
N VAL A 132 -21.85 13.43 13.45
CA VAL A 132 -21.15 14.73 13.60
C VAL A 132 -22.04 15.92 13.23
N HIS A 133 -22.88 15.78 12.21
CA HIS A 133 -23.59 16.92 11.61
C HIS A 133 -25.11 16.88 11.78
N HIS A 134 -25.73 15.70 11.96
CA HIS A 134 -27.19 15.56 11.98
C HIS A 134 -27.74 14.94 13.26
N PHE A 135 -26.88 14.59 14.21
CA PHE A 135 -27.29 13.85 15.42
C PHE A 135 -28.35 14.59 16.24
N MET A 136 -28.18 15.90 16.43
CA MET A 136 -29.15 16.74 17.16
C MET A 136 -30.41 17.04 16.36
N ASP A 137 -30.36 16.95 15.03
CA ASP A 137 -31.54 17.11 14.18
C ASP A 137 -32.42 15.84 14.19
N GLN A 138 -31.79 14.68 14.41
CA GLN A 138 -32.45 13.36 14.40
C GLN A 138 -33.00 12.96 15.77
N HIS A 139 -32.42 13.47 16.86
CA HIS A 139 -32.78 13.10 18.21
C HIS A 139 -33.01 14.32 19.10
N ASP A 140 -34.23 14.42 19.65
CA ASP A 140 -34.54 15.42 20.67
C ASP A 140 -33.95 15.01 22.03
N LEU A 141 -32.82 15.60 22.38
CA LEU A 141 -32.14 15.32 23.66
C LEU A 141 -32.83 15.96 24.87
N TRP A 142 -33.95 16.66 24.68
CA TRP A 142 -34.73 17.29 25.75
C TRP A 142 -35.98 16.48 26.12
N SER A 143 -36.22 15.36 25.46
CA SER A 143 -37.27 14.40 25.81
C SER A 143 -36.68 13.04 26.20
N LEU A 144 -37.40 12.32 27.07
CA LEU A 144 -37.02 10.96 27.48
C LEU A 144 -36.99 10.02 26.27
N GLU A 145 -38.03 10.06 25.44
CA GLU A 145 -38.15 9.25 24.22
C GLU A 145 -37.02 9.54 23.22
N GLY A 146 -36.72 10.82 22.97
CA GLY A 146 -35.62 11.19 22.08
C GLY A 146 -34.26 10.75 22.61
N CYS A 147 -34.02 10.85 23.92
CA CYS A 147 -32.81 10.34 24.54
C CYS A 147 -32.70 8.81 24.50
N GLN A 148 -33.81 8.07 24.63
CA GLN A 148 -33.83 6.61 24.51
C GLN A 148 -33.55 6.17 23.07
N GLY A 149 -34.19 6.81 22.08
CA GLY A 149 -33.90 6.57 20.68
C GLY A 149 -32.44 6.87 20.32
N ALA A 150 -31.89 7.98 20.85
CA ALA A 150 -30.49 8.33 20.68
C ALA A 150 -29.54 7.30 21.29
N HIS A 151 -29.85 6.83 22.49
CA HIS A 151 -29.07 5.82 23.19
C HIS A 151 -28.97 4.53 22.36
N ASP A 152 -30.11 4.02 21.88
CA ASP A 152 -30.15 2.77 21.11
C ASP A 152 -29.48 2.92 19.74
N ALA A 153 -29.67 4.06 19.08
CA ALA A 153 -28.98 4.40 17.83
C ALA A 153 -27.46 4.45 18.01
N LEU A 154 -26.97 5.03 19.12
CA LEU A 154 -25.54 5.09 19.42
C LEU A 154 -24.94 3.72 19.75
N LEU A 155 -25.66 2.84 20.45
CA LEU A 155 -25.21 1.47 20.66
C LEU A 155 -25.07 0.70 19.35
N ALA A 156 -26.07 0.83 18.46
CA ALA A 156 -26.01 0.24 17.12
C ALA A 156 -24.85 0.82 16.29
N ALA A 157 -24.67 2.14 16.33
CA ALA A 157 -23.58 2.83 15.65
C ALA A 157 -22.20 2.33 16.12
N CYS A 158 -21.99 2.29 17.44
CA CYS A 158 -20.73 1.84 18.00
C CYS A 158 -20.44 0.36 17.64
N SER A 159 -21.44 -0.52 17.68
CA SER A 159 -21.29 -1.92 17.21
C SER A 159 -20.89 -2.00 15.74
N ARG A 160 -21.50 -1.18 14.87
CA ARG A 160 -21.18 -1.12 13.44
C ARG A 160 -19.76 -0.60 13.19
N ILE A 161 -19.34 0.44 13.91
CA ILE A 161 -17.98 0.99 13.81
C ILE A 161 -16.96 -0.05 14.26
N ASP A 162 -17.21 -0.75 15.36
CA ASP A 162 -16.32 -1.79 15.90
C ASP A 162 -16.14 -2.94 14.88
N GLN A 163 -17.21 -3.38 14.21
CA GLN A 163 -17.14 -4.38 13.13
C GLN A 163 -16.24 -3.93 11.97
N HIS A 164 -16.44 -2.71 11.47
CA HIS A 164 -15.59 -2.16 10.41
C HIS A 164 -14.13 -2.02 10.87
N PHE A 165 -13.91 -1.64 12.12
CA PHE A 165 -12.57 -1.49 12.68
C PHE A 165 -11.82 -2.82 12.81
N GLU A 166 -12.48 -3.90 13.22
CA GLU A 166 -11.90 -5.24 13.22
C GLU A 166 -11.50 -5.69 11.80
N GLN A 167 -12.38 -5.45 10.81
CA GLN A 167 -12.08 -5.76 9.41
C GLN A 167 -10.82 -5.02 8.91
N LEU A 168 -10.77 -3.70 9.14
CA LEU A 168 -9.63 -2.87 8.75
C LEU A 168 -8.33 -3.28 9.48
N ARG A 169 -8.43 -3.70 10.74
CA ARG A 169 -7.29 -4.24 11.50
C ARG A 169 -6.77 -5.53 10.90
N GLY A 170 -7.65 -6.43 10.48
CA GLY A 170 -7.27 -7.64 9.75
C GLY A 170 -6.41 -7.31 8.52
N TRP A 171 -6.87 -6.35 7.69
CA TRP A 171 -6.12 -5.89 6.52
C TRP A 171 -4.78 -5.27 6.90
N ALA A 172 -4.73 -4.43 7.94
CA ALA A 172 -3.50 -3.80 8.38
C ALA A 172 -2.45 -4.82 8.88
N VAL A 173 -2.89 -5.87 9.59
CA VAL A 173 -2.02 -6.97 10.04
C VAL A 173 -1.47 -7.75 8.85
N GLN A 174 -2.32 -8.09 7.87
CA GLN A 174 -1.88 -8.79 6.66
C GLN A 174 -0.87 -7.95 5.86
N MET A 175 -1.14 -6.65 5.68
CA MET A 175 -0.22 -5.74 4.99
C MET A 175 1.13 -5.63 5.73
N ASP A 176 1.12 -5.61 7.06
CA ASP A 176 2.36 -5.60 7.85
C ASP A 176 3.19 -6.88 7.68
N GLN A 177 2.52 -8.04 7.63
CA GLN A 177 3.16 -9.33 7.38
C GLN A 177 3.78 -9.39 5.98
N VAL A 178 3.04 -8.97 4.95
CA VAL A 178 3.54 -8.93 3.56
C VAL A 178 4.76 -8.00 3.46
N ARG A 179 4.73 -6.83 4.10
CA ARG A 179 5.89 -5.91 4.11
C ARG A 179 7.12 -6.53 4.76
N LYS A 180 6.96 -7.27 5.86
CA LYS A 180 8.07 -7.95 6.53
C LYS A 180 8.68 -9.03 5.65
N LEU A 181 7.85 -9.89 5.06
CA LEU A 181 8.30 -10.93 4.13
C LEU A 181 9.00 -10.33 2.92
N MET A 182 8.48 -9.24 2.36
CA MET A 182 9.12 -8.53 1.24
C MET A 182 10.48 -7.95 1.65
N ALA A 183 10.58 -7.33 2.83
CA ALA A 183 11.85 -6.80 3.33
C ALA A 183 12.90 -7.91 3.54
N GLU A 184 12.49 -9.04 4.10
CA GLU A 184 13.35 -10.23 4.25
C GLU A 184 13.80 -10.77 2.89
N PHE A 185 12.89 -10.85 1.91
CA PHE A 185 13.22 -11.29 0.56
C PHE A 185 14.23 -10.36 -0.11
N VAL A 186 14.00 -9.04 -0.08
CA VAL A 186 14.91 -8.04 -0.67
C VAL A 186 16.31 -8.08 -0.04
N GLN A 187 16.42 -8.44 1.24
CA GLN A 187 17.70 -8.58 1.94
C GLN A 187 18.39 -9.93 1.73
N SER A 188 17.72 -10.89 1.08
CA SER A 188 18.26 -12.24 0.84
C SER A 188 19.14 -12.28 -0.42
N ASN A 189 19.97 -13.33 -0.54
CA ASN A 189 20.73 -13.58 -1.76
C ASN A 189 19.82 -13.72 -2.99
N ALA A 190 18.67 -14.41 -2.85
CA ALA A 190 17.70 -14.55 -3.94
C ALA A 190 17.11 -13.20 -4.36
N GLY A 191 16.88 -12.28 -3.41
CA GLY A 191 16.46 -10.91 -3.70
C GLY A 191 17.54 -10.10 -4.42
N TYR A 192 18.79 -10.21 -3.96
CA TYR A 192 19.94 -9.59 -4.63
C TYR A 192 20.10 -10.12 -6.06
N ASP A 193 20.01 -11.44 -6.26
CA ASP A 193 20.11 -12.07 -7.56
C ASP A 193 18.99 -11.63 -8.49
N LEU A 194 17.75 -11.50 -8.00
CA LEU A 194 16.64 -11.00 -8.81
C LEU A 194 16.82 -9.52 -9.19
N ILE A 195 17.18 -8.65 -8.23
CA ILE A 195 17.18 -7.20 -8.41
C ILE A 195 18.44 -6.72 -9.16
N VAL A 196 19.61 -7.26 -8.80
CA VAL A 196 20.91 -6.83 -9.31
C VAL A 196 21.36 -7.69 -10.47
N ASN A 197 21.21 -9.02 -10.35
CA ASN A 197 21.66 -9.94 -11.39
C ASN A 197 20.54 -10.25 -12.40
N GLY A 198 19.28 -9.90 -12.14
CA GLY A 198 18.16 -10.26 -13.03
C GLY A 198 17.92 -11.76 -13.10
N ILE A 199 18.31 -12.52 -12.06
CA ILE A 199 18.16 -13.98 -11.97
C ILE A 199 17.01 -14.29 -11.02
N ALA A 200 15.94 -14.88 -11.56
CA ALA A 200 14.78 -15.27 -10.77
C ALA A 200 15.08 -16.47 -9.86
N PRO A 201 14.27 -16.71 -8.80
CA PRO A 201 14.45 -17.85 -7.90
C PRO A 201 14.38 -19.23 -8.57
N ASP A 202 13.79 -19.31 -9.78
CA ASP A 202 13.75 -20.51 -10.62
C ASP A 202 14.95 -20.62 -11.59
N GLU A 203 15.98 -19.79 -11.37
CA GLU A 203 17.20 -19.67 -12.17
C GLU A 203 17.00 -19.04 -13.57
N THR A 204 15.78 -18.59 -13.91
CA THR A 204 15.53 -17.89 -15.17
C THR A 204 16.18 -16.51 -15.18
N VAL A 205 16.90 -16.18 -16.26
CA VAL A 205 17.57 -14.88 -16.42
C VAL A 205 16.71 -13.91 -17.23
N TYR A 206 16.42 -12.75 -16.66
CA TYR A 206 15.88 -11.60 -17.39
C TYR A 206 17.00 -10.73 -17.96
N TRP A 207 17.49 -11.12 -19.13
CA TRP A 207 18.65 -10.52 -19.79
C TRP A 207 18.64 -9.00 -19.94
N PRO A 208 17.53 -8.31 -20.26
CA PRO A 208 17.54 -6.85 -20.43
C PRO A 208 18.01 -6.07 -19.19
N ALA A 209 17.73 -6.61 -17.99
CA ALA A 209 18.10 -6.01 -16.71
C ALA A 209 19.21 -6.78 -15.97
N ALA A 210 19.78 -7.83 -16.58
CA ALA A 210 20.83 -8.63 -15.95
C ALA A 210 22.11 -7.81 -15.74
N GLY A 211 22.71 -7.89 -14.55
CA GLY A 211 23.93 -7.17 -14.18
C GLY A 211 25.08 -7.39 -15.18
N ILE A 212 25.25 -8.63 -15.66
CA ILE A 212 26.29 -8.96 -16.65
C ILE A 212 26.07 -8.27 -18.01
N VAL A 213 24.82 -8.02 -18.40
CA VAL A 213 24.49 -7.29 -19.63
C VAL A 213 24.73 -5.79 -19.42
N HIS A 214 24.40 -5.26 -18.24
CA HIS A 214 24.75 -3.88 -17.88
C HIS A 214 26.26 -3.65 -17.96
N GLU A 215 27.06 -4.54 -17.37
CA GLU A 215 28.51 -4.46 -17.43
C GLU A 215 29.07 -4.63 -18.85
N LEU A 216 28.47 -5.48 -19.69
CA LEU A 216 28.83 -5.58 -21.10
C LEU A 216 28.54 -4.27 -21.87
N ARG A 217 27.42 -3.59 -21.58
CA ARG A 217 27.11 -2.26 -22.16
C ARG A 217 28.10 -1.20 -21.67
N ASN A 218 28.52 -1.26 -20.41
CA ASN A 218 29.55 -0.37 -19.86
C ASN A 218 30.90 -0.59 -20.56
N ALA A 219 31.35 -1.85 -20.62
CA ALA A 219 32.58 -2.22 -21.31
C ALA A 219 32.56 -1.82 -22.79
N ALA A 220 31.42 -2.03 -23.48
CA ALA A 220 31.27 -1.65 -24.87
C ALA A 220 31.38 -0.13 -25.09
N ARG A 221 30.88 0.70 -24.16
CA ARG A 221 31.01 2.16 -24.23
C ARG A 221 32.44 2.64 -23.94
N GLU A 222 33.10 2.05 -22.95
CA GLU A 222 34.42 2.47 -22.48
C GLU A 222 35.57 2.00 -23.38
N LEU A 223 35.41 0.85 -24.05
CA LEU A 223 36.49 0.20 -24.81
C LEU A 223 36.30 0.24 -26.33
N ALA A 224 35.26 0.91 -26.82
CA ALA A 224 34.96 0.93 -28.25
C ALA A 224 36.12 1.52 -29.05
N VAL A 225 36.54 0.77 -30.07
CA VAL A 225 37.41 1.24 -31.15
C VAL A 225 36.62 1.07 -32.44
N ASP A 226 36.40 2.18 -33.15
CA ASP A 226 35.54 2.23 -34.35
C ASP A 226 34.13 1.66 -34.12
N GLY A 227 33.59 1.85 -32.92
CA GLY A 227 32.26 1.36 -32.53
C GLY A 227 32.20 -0.12 -32.14
N TRP A 228 33.33 -0.83 -32.12
CA TRP A 228 33.41 -2.25 -31.75
C TRP A 228 34.27 -2.47 -30.52
N THR A 229 33.84 -3.41 -29.66
CA THR A 229 34.64 -3.90 -28.54
C THR A 229 34.78 -5.43 -28.65
N PRO A 230 36.00 -5.99 -28.70
CA PRO A 230 36.17 -7.44 -28.68
C PRO A 230 35.65 -8.05 -27.38
N VAL A 231 34.80 -9.07 -27.46
CA VAL A 231 34.16 -9.73 -26.29
C VAL A 231 35.18 -10.20 -25.24
N ALA A 232 36.36 -10.68 -25.66
CA ALA A 232 37.42 -11.10 -24.74
C ALA A 232 38.12 -9.93 -24.03
N VAL A 233 38.10 -8.73 -24.62
CA VAL A 233 38.60 -7.49 -23.98
C VAL A 233 37.56 -6.99 -22.98
N ALA A 234 36.28 -6.95 -23.38
CA ALA A 234 35.18 -6.62 -22.48
C ALA A 234 35.14 -7.55 -21.26
N GLY A 235 35.20 -8.88 -21.46
CA GLY A 235 35.16 -9.85 -20.36
C GLY A 235 36.30 -9.70 -19.36
N ARG A 236 37.52 -9.34 -19.81
CA ARG A 236 38.64 -9.03 -18.90
C ARG A 236 38.40 -7.73 -18.14
N TRP A 237 37.93 -6.70 -18.84
CA TRP A 237 37.61 -5.41 -18.24
C TRP A 237 36.55 -5.51 -17.15
N ILE A 238 35.53 -6.36 -17.36
CA ILE A 238 34.48 -6.63 -16.36
C ILE A 238 35.06 -7.42 -15.19
N ALA A 239 35.80 -8.50 -15.45
CA ALA A 239 36.40 -9.31 -14.39
C ALA A 239 37.33 -8.53 -13.45
N ASP A 240 38.00 -7.48 -13.96
CA ASP A 240 38.85 -6.60 -13.16
C ASP A 240 38.06 -5.60 -12.29
N ARG A 241 36.84 -5.22 -12.69
CA ARG A 241 36.02 -4.17 -12.05
C ARG A 241 34.90 -4.71 -11.19
N ASP A 242 34.20 -5.72 -11.69
CA ASP A 242 33.13 -6.42 -11.01
C ASP A 242 33.35 -7.94 -11.15
N PRO A 243 34.19 -8.52 -10.27
CA PRO A 243 34.50 -9.94 -10.31
C PRO A 243 33.29 -10.84 -10.10
N GLU A 244 32.19 -10.33 -9.54
CA GLU A 244 30.97 -11.10 -9.31
C GLU A 244 30.16 -11.37 -10.58
N GLN A 245 30.39 -10.60 -11.64
CA GLN A 245 29.72 -10.74 -12.93
C GLN A 245 30.49 -11.73 -13.81
N GLN A 246 30.20 -13.02 -13.61
CA GLN A 246 30.81 -14.12 -14.36
C GLN A 246 29.77 -14.88 -15.18
N PRO A 247 30.09 -15.34 -16.42
CA PRO A 247 29.17 -16.12 -17.24
C PRO A 247 28.52 -17.30 -16.50
N VAL A 248 29.28 -17.98 -15.64
CA VAL A 248 28.80 -19.17 -14.90
C VAL A 248 27.62 -18.86 -13.97
N LYS A 249 27.55 -17.64 -13.42
CA LYS A 249 26.43 -17.20 -12.57
C LYS A 249 25.11 -17.17 -13.36
N TYR A 250 25.20 -17.00 -14.67
CA TYR A 250 24.06 -16.88 -15.59
C TYR A 250 23.83 -18.16 -16.42
N GLY A 251 24.38 -19.30 -16.00
CA GLY A 251 24.27 -20.56 -16.73
C GLY A 251 25.10 -20.62 -18.02
N CYS A 252 25.97 -19.63 -18.27
CA CYS A 252 26.80 -19.54 -19.46
C CYS A 252 28.23 -20.05 -19.20
N SER A 253 28.79 -20.79 -20.15
CA SER A 253 30.18 -21.26 -20.11
C SER A 253 31.20 -20.20 -20.55
N SER A 254 30.77 -19.16 -21.25
CA SER A 254 31.67 -18.12 -21.79
C SER A 254 30.98 -16.79 -22.04
N TRP A 255 31.76 -15.71 -22.10
CA TRP A 255 31.28 -14.37 -22.48
C TRP A 255 30.59 -14.32 -23.86
N ARG A 256 31.02 -15.17 -24.81
CA ARG A 256 30.37 -15.26 -26.13
C ARG A 256 28.97 -15.86 -26.03
N GLN A 257 28.79 -16.86 -25.16
CA GLN A 257 27.48 -17.46 -24.89
C GLN A 257 26.54 -16.42 -24.27
N VAL A 258 27.01 -15.60 -23.32
CA VAL A 258 26.23 -14.51 -22.73
C VAL A 258 25.73 -13.53 -23.80
N VAL A 259 26.61 -13.06 -24.69
CA VAL A 259 26.21 -12.16 -25.79
C VAL A 259 25.16 -12.81 -26.70
N HIS A 260 25.33 -14.09 -27.01
CA HIS A 260 24.39 -14.84 -27.85
C HIS A 260 23.02 -15.04 -27.20
N GLU A 261 22.98 -15.50 -25.94
CA GLU A 261 21.75 -15.81 -25.22
C GLU A 261 20.99 -14.56 -24.80
N SER A 262 21.70 -13.47 -24.45
CA SER A 262 21.08 -12.22 -24.05
C SER A 262 20.33 -11.52 -25.18
N ARG A 263 20.80 -11.65 -26.43
CA ARG A 263 20.23 -10.97 -27.62
C ARG A 263 20.12 -9.44 -27.45
N GLN A 264 21.03 -8.84 -26.68
CA GLN A 264 21.03 -7.41 -26.36
C GLN A 264 22.04 -6.58 -27.17
N PHE A 265 22.83 -7.21 -28.04
CA PHE A 265 23.93 -6.61 -28.82
C PHE A 265 23.91 -7.09 -30.27
#